data_AF-A0A5J5AFA5-F1
#
_entry.id   AF-A0A5J5AFA5-F1
#
_cell.length_a   1.000
_cell.length_b   1.000
_cell.length_c   1.000
_cell.angle_alpha   90.00
_cell.angle_beta   90.00
_cell.angle_gamma   90.00
#
_symmetry.space_group_name_H-M   'P 1'
#
loop_
_entity.id
_entity.type
_entity.pdbx_description
1 polymer ?
#
loop_
_entity_poly.entity_id
_entity_poly.type
_entity_poly.pdbx_seq_one_letter_code
_entity_poly.pdbx_strand_id
1 'polypeptide(L)'
;MLRFLSKARYSMLQLLLHPESDDSAQLRHKLLAHLVEAEMNKRLAMMNVKRYGRGPGASAIGKPALHPAIVDLKGKAYELLRQYATKFLIDDVYRNPGPLQFDGQGADAKAVTLCVEDQDYMGCIKKLQEYIDKVLKFPHV
;
A
#
# COMPACT_ATOMS: atom_id res chain seq x y z
N MET A 1 11.06 29.84 -14.64
CA MET A 1 10.30 29.85 -13.36
C MET A 1 9.26 30.97 -13.28
N LEU A 2 9.59 32.22 -13.64
CA LEU A 2 8.66 33.38 -13.60
C LEU A 2 7.40 33.26 -14.49
N ARG A 3 7.48 32.60 -15.66
CA ARG A 3 6.31 32.40 -16.55
C ARG A 3 5.26 31.41 -16.00
N PHE A 4 5.68 30.46 -15.16
CA PHE A 4 4.78 29.45 -14.56
C PHE A 4 3.90 30.06 -13.45
N LEU A 5 4.50 30.90 -12.60
CA LEU A 5 3.77 31.63 -11.56
C LEU A 5 2.74 32.59 -12.17
N SER A 6 3.02 33.17 -13.32
CA SER A 6 2.10 34.06 -14.04
C SER A 6 0.84 33.33 -14.52
N LYS A 7 0.98 32.14 -15.12
CA LYS A 7 -0.17 31.39 -15.68
C LYS A 7 -1.06 30.78 -14.60
N ALA A 8 -0.47 30.22 -13.54
CA ALA A 8 -1.21 29.69 -12.39
C ALA A 8 -1.96 30.77 -11.60
N ARG A 9 -1.37 31.98 -11.47
CA ARG A 9 -2.05 33.13 -10.86
C ARG A 9 -3.22 33.63 -11.71
N TYR A 10 -3.10 33.65 -13.03
CA TYR A 10 -4.19 34.05 -13.93
C TYR A 10 -5.37 33.07 -13.87
N SER A 11 -5.11 31.76 -13.90
CA SER A 11 -6.18 30.76 -13.79
C SER A 11 -6.85 30.78 -12.42
N MET A 12 -6.09 31.03 -11.34
CA MET A 12 -6.64 31.15 -9.99
C MET A 12 -7.54 32.39 -9.86
N LEU A 13 -7.14 33.53 -10.43
CA LEU A 13 -7.96 34.75 -10.51
C LEU A 13 -9.27 34.52 -11.30
N GLN A 14 -9.23 33.76 -12.40
CA GLN A 14 -10.43 33.43 -13.18
C GLN A 14 -11.42 32.52 -12.41
N LEU A 15 -10.91 31.60 -11.57
CA LEU A 15 -11.73 30.73 -10.73
C LEU A 15 -12.39 31.45 -9.54
N LEU A 16 -11.76 32.53 -9.05
CA LEU A 16 -12.27 33.39 -7.98
C LEU A 16 -13.40 34.32 -8.45
N LEU A 17 -13.38 34.73 -9.73
CA LEU A 17 -14.39 35.64 -10.30
C LEU A 17 -15.74 34.95 -10.57
N HIS A 18 -15.73 33.70 -11.03
CA HIS A 18 -16.94 32.93 -11.38
C HIS A 18 -16.81 31.46 -10.98
N PRO A 19 -17.09 31.10 -9.71
CA PRO A 19 -16.79 29.77 -9.17
C PRO A 19 -17.75 28.65 -9.60
N GLU A 20 -18.93 28.99 -10.12
CA GLU A 20 -20.01 28.04 -10.46
C GLU A 20 -20.26 27.96 -11.98
N SER A 21 -19.43 28.59 -12.81
CA SER A 21 -19.56 28.51 -14.27
C SER A 21 -18.97 27.19 -14.79
N ASP A 22 -19.56 26.58 -15.81
CA ASP A 22 -19.02 25.37 -16.45
C ASP A 22 -17.58 25.56 -16.95
N ASP A 23 -17.23 26.76 -17.40
CA ASP A 23 -15.86 27.11 -17.81
C ASP A 23 -14.89 27.03 -16.63
N SER A 24 -15.35 27.38 -15.42
CA SER A 24 -14.58 27.30 -14.19
C SER A 24 -14.34 25.86 -13.75
N ALA A 25 -15.33 24.98 -13.93
CA ALA A 25 -15.21 23.56 -13.63
C ALA A 25 -14.17 22.88 -14.56
N GLN A 26 -14.21 23.20 -15.85
CA GLN A 26 -13.21 22.74 -16.82
C GLN A 26 -11.80 23.26 -16.49
N LEU A 27 -11.68 24.51 -16.06
CA LEU A 27 -10.40 25.11 -15.68
C LEU A 27 -9.82 24.48 -14.40
N ARG A 28 -10.66 24.15 -13.40
CA ARG A 28 -10.26 23.40 -12.19
C ARG A 28 -9.72 22.02 -12.55
N HIS A 29 -10.41 21.28 -13.40
CA HIS A 29 -9.99 19.94 -13.81
C HIS A 29 -8.64 19.97 -14.54
N LYS A 30 -8.44 20.92 -15.46
CA LYS A 30 -7.15 21.12 -16.15
C LYS A 30 -6.02 21.51 -15.20
N LEU A 31 -6.30 22.35 -14.20
CA LEU A 31 -5.31 22.76 -13.20
C LEU A 31 -4.92 21.58 -12.31
N LEU A 32 -5.89 20.78 -11.85
CA LEU A 32 -5.63 19.57 -11.07
C LEU A 32 -4.77 18.56 -11.85
N ALA A 33 -5.10 18.30 -13.12
CA ALA A 33 -4.32 17.41 -13.97
C ALA A 33 -2.86 17.88 -14.10
N HIS A 34 -2.63 19.18 -14.34
CA HIS A 34 -1.29 19.74 -14.46
C HIS A 34 -0.53 19.72 -13.13
N LEU A 35 -1.20 19.91 -11.99
CA LEU A 35 -0.58 19.81 -10.66
C LEU A 35 -0.17 18.37 -10.33
N VAL A 36 -1.04 17.41 -10.63
CA VAL A 36 -0.74 15.97 -10.49
C VAL A 36 0.41 15.57 -11.41
N GLU A 37 0.42 16.02 -12.65
CA GLU A 37 1.51 15.75 -13.60
C GLU A 37 2.85 16.35 -13.11
N ALA A 38 2.84 17.59 -12.62
CA ALA A 38 4.04 18.23 -12.06
C ALA A 38 4.56 17.50 -10.81
N GLU A 39 3.65 17.02 -9.96
CA GLU A 39 3.96 16.24 -8.77
C GLU A 39 4.58 14.88 -9.14
N MET A 40 3.97 14.19 -10.10
CA MET A 40 4.45 12.92 -10.63
C MET A 40 5.83 13.07 -11.30
N ASN A 41 6.03 14.14 -12.08
CA ASN A 41 7.32 14.48 -12.69
C ASN A 41 8.39 14.80 -11.64
N LYS A 42 8.02 15.45 -10.52
CA LYS A 42 8.92 15.68 -9.39
C LYS A 42 9.32 14.35 -8.71
N ARG A 43 8.37 13.44 -8.47
CA ARG A 43 8.65 12.09 -7.93
C ARG A 43 9.58 11.31 -8.84
N LEU A 44 9.34 11.33 -10.15
CA LEU A 44 10.18 10.66 -11.15
C LEU A 44 11.61 11.23 -11.16
N ALA A 45 11.76 12.55 -11.03
CA ALA A 45 13.08 13.19 -10.92
C ALA A 45 13.86 12.79 -9.66
N MET A 46 13.18 12.56 -8.52
CA MET A 46 13.81 12.08 -7.28
C MET A 46 14.17 10.59 -7.32
N MET A 47 13.34 9.75 -7.97
CA MET A 47 13.65 8.32 -8.16
C MET A 47 14.81 8.10 -9.15
N ASN A 48 15.00 9.03 -10.09
CA ASN A 48 16.19 9.07 -10.94
C ASN A 48 17.38 9.69 -10.19
N VAL A 49 17.89 8.97 -9.17
CA VAL A 49 19.21 9.27 -8.60
C VAL A 49 20.21 9.29 -9.75
N LYS A 50 20.79 10.47 -10.04
CA LYS A 50 21.91 10.58 -10.98
C LYS A 50 22.98 9.60 -10.51
N ARG A 51 23.27 8.59 -11.32
CA ARG A 51 24.33 7.61 -11.05
C ARG A 51 25.66 8.35 -10.94
N TYR A 52 26.07 8.74 -9.73
CA TYR A 52 27.45 9.10 -9.44
C TYR A 52 28.27 7.81 -9.55
N GLY A 53 28.76 7.53 -10.75
CA GLY A 53 29.50 6.30 -11.00
C GLY A 53 29.78 6.02 -12.47
N ARG A 54 29.94 7.04 -13.32
CA ARG A 54 30.44 6.85 -14.69
C ARG A 54 31.92 7.23 -14.75
N GLY A 55 32.74 6.45 -14.05
CA GLY A 55 34.19 6.38 -14.25
C GLY A 55 34.56 4.99 -14.78
N PRO A 56 35.63 4.84 -15.57
CA PRO A 56 36.10 3.53 -16.00
C PRO A 56 36.63 2.79 -14.75
N GLY A 57 35.87 1.80 -14.27
CA GLY A 57 36.17 1.06 -13.03
C GLY A 57 35.08 1.07 -11.96
N ALA A 58 33.99 1.82 -12.15
CA ALA A 58 32.86 1.78 -11.22
C ALA A 58 32.03 0.50 -11.44
N SER A 59 32.03 -0.42 -10.46
CA SER A 59 31.10 -1.55 -10.43
C SER A 59 29.69 -1.05 -10.71
N ALA A 60 29.02 -1.66 -11.69
CA ALA A 60 27.62 -1.39 -11.93
C ALA A 60 26.86 -1.79 -10.67
N ILE A 61 26.57 -0.81 -9.79
CA ILE A 61 25.60 -0.95 -8.72
C ILE A 61 24.36 -1.53 -9.38
N GLY A 62 24.06 -2.78 -9.02
CA GLY A 62 22.99 -3.55 -9.62
C GLY A 62 21.72 -2.72 -9.65
N LYS A 63 20.91 -2.91 -10.70
CA LYS A 63 19.61 -2.23 -10.77
C LYS A 63 18.86 -2.58 -9.47
N PRO A 64 18.24 -1.60 -8.78
CA PRO A 64 17.43 -1.91 -7.62
C PRO A 64 16.36 -2.91 -8.04
N ALA A 65 16.33 -4.05 -7.38
CA ALA A 65 15.43 -5.15 -7.69
C ALA A 65 14.73 -5.58 -6.41
N LEU A 66 13.41 -5.76 -6.49
CA LEU A 66 12.64 -6.45 -5.48
C LEU A 66 12.70 -7.94 -5.80
N HIS A 67 13.23 -8.74 -4.88
CA HIS A 67 13.24 -10.19 -5.03
C HIS A 67 11.84 -10.76 -4.77
N PRO A 68 11.38 -11.75 -5.56
CA PRO A 68 10.14 -12.44 -5.27
C PRO A 68 10.19 -13.07 -3.87
N ALA A 69 9.10 -12.93 -3.10
CA ALA A 69 8.93 -13.63 -1.84
C ALA A 69 8.51 -15.07 -2.14
N ILE A 70 9.47 -16.00 -2.09
CA ILE A 70 9.21 -17.43 -2.26
C ILE A 70 8.56 -18.02 -1.01
N VAL A 71 7.83 -19.12 -1.18
CA VAL A 71 7.20 -19.85 -0.07
C VAL A 71 8.26 -20.35 0.90
N ASP A 72 8.08 -20.05 2.19
CA ASP A 72 8.94 -20.58 3.25
C ASP A 72 8.51 -22.02 3.60
N LEU A 73 9.37 -22.99 3.26
CA LEU A 73 9.15 -24.41 3.56
C LEU A 73 9.29 -24.76 5.05
N LYS A 74 9.78 -23.83 5.87
CA LYS A 74 9.80 -23.91 7.34
C LYS A 74 8.74 -23.00 7.98
N GLY A 75 7.96 -22.29 7.15
CA GLY A 75 6.94 -21.37 7.59
C GLY A 75 5.69 -22.08 8.09
N LYS A 76 4.95 -21.42 8.98
CA LYS A 76 3.75 -21.96 9.63
C LYS A 76 2.66 -22.41 8.65
N ALA A 77 2.43 -21.61 7.61
CA ALA A 77 1.42 -21.93 6.61
C ALA A 77 1.75 -23.24 5.86
N TYR A 78 3.03 -23.46 5.53
CA TYR A 78 3.48 -24.69 4.90
C TYR A 78 3.47 -25.88 5.86
N GLU A 79 3.85 -25.67 7.12
CA GLU A 79 3.74 -26.69 8.16
C GLU A 79 2.29 -27.17 8.36
N LEU A 80 1.34 -26.23 8.40
CA LEU A 80 -0.09 -26.56 8.47
C LEU A 80 -0.52 -27.40 7.26
N LEU A 81 -0.13 -27.03 6.04
CA LEU A 81 -0.41 -27.85 4.85
C LEU A 81 0.16 -29.26 5.00
N ARG A 82 1.40 -29.39 5.48
CA ARG A 82 2.07 -30.68 5.66
C ARG A 82 1.35 -31.60 6.65
N GLN A 83 0.75 -31.04 7.70
CA GLN A 83 -0.03 -31.81 8.68
C GLN A 83 -1.28 -32.45 8.05
N TYR A 84 -1.93 -31.77 7.10
CA TYR A 84 -3.16 -32.24 6.46
C TYR A 84 -2.96 -32.90 5.09
N ALA A 85 -1.76 -32.81 4.50
CA ALA A 85 -1.48 -33.30 3.14
C ALA A 85 -1.83 -34.78 2.95
N THR A 86 -1.47 -35.65 3.91
CA THR A 86 -1.81 -37.08 3.85
C THR A 86 -3.32 -37.30 3.89
N LYS A 87 -4.04 -36.48 4.67
CA LYS A 87 -5.50 -36.55 4.75
C LYS A 87 -6.16 -36.16 3.44
N PHE A 88 -5.70 -35.08 2.80
CA PHE A 88 -6.22 -34.65 1.50
C PHE A 88 -5.95 -35.65 0.38
N LEU A 89 -4.94 -36.51 0.53
CA LEU A 89 -4.63 -37.56 -0.43
C LEU A 89 -5.53 -38.79 -0.29
N ILE A 90 -5.90 -39.16 0.95
CA ILE A 90 -6.62 -40.40 1.24
C ILE A 90 -8.13 -40.18 1.32
N ASP A 91 -8.56 -39.06 1.88
CA ASP A 91 -9.95 -38.75 2.16
C ASP A 91 -10.52 -37.73 1.16
N ASP A 92 -11.82 -37.81 0.86
CA ASP A 92 -12.54 -36.85 0.01
C ASP A 92 -12.86 -35.53 0.75
N VAL A 93 -11.82 -34.77 1.14
CA VAL A 93 -11.95 -33.52 1.93
C VAL A 93 -11.94 -32.28 1.02
N TYR A 94 -12.74 -32.28 -0.03
CA TYR A 94 -12.85 -31.11 -0.90
C TYR A 94 -13.68 -29.99 -0.25
N ARG A 95 -13.16 -28.77 -0.30
CA ARG A 95 -13.92 -27.56 0.06
C ARG A 95 -14.33 -26.84 -1.21
N ASN A 96 -15.62 -26.59 -1.35
CA ASN A 96 -16.16 -25.71 -2.38
C ASN A 96 -16.41 -24.32 -1.76
N PRO A 97 -15.44 -23.39 -1.76
CA PRO A 97 -15.68 -22.04 -1.25
C PRO A 97 -16.77 -21.36 -2.10
N GLY A 98 -17.61 -20.57 -1.45
CA GLY A 98 -18.59 -19.75 -2.15
C GLY A 98 -17.95 -18.59 -2.93
N PRO A 99 -18.74 -17.85 -3.72
CA PRO A 99 -18.27 -16.64 -4.39
C PRO A 99 -17.78 -15.59 -3.39
N LEU A 100 -16.84 -14.73 -3.82
CA LEU A 100 -16.41 -13.57 -3.03
C LEU A 100 -17.63 -12.70 -2.67
N GLN A 101 -17.76 -12.37 -1.39
CA GLN A 101 -18.83 -11.53 -0.87
C GLN A 101 -18.27 -10.15 -0.52
N PHE A 102 -19.09 -9.11 -0.68
CA PHE A 102 -18.76 -7.74 -0.26
C PHE A 102 -19.48 -7.33 1.02
N ASP A 103 -20.54 -8.05 1.40
CA ASP A 103 -21.32 -7.81 2.61
C ASP A 103 -21.64 -9.13 3.34
N GLY A 104 -21.95 -9.04 4.63
CA GLY A 104 -22.32 -10.17 5.47
C GLY A 104 -21.13 -10.95 6.06
N GLN A 105 -21.42 -12.09 6.67
CA GLN A 105 -20.48 -12.84 7.53
C GLN A 105 -19.20 -13.35 6.81
N GLY A 106 -19.17 -13.35 5.47
CA GLY A 106 -18.03 -13.79 4.67
C GLY A 106 -17.21 -12.67 4.01
N ALA A 107 -17.64 -11.40 4.13
CA ALA A 107 -17.01 -10.29 3.42
C ALA A 107 -15.56 -10.02 3.88
N ASP A 108 -15.32 -10.16 5.19
CA ASP A 108 -14.01 -9.91 5.79
C ASP A 108 -13.15 -11.19 5.90
N ALA A 109 -13.51 -12.26 5.19
CA ALA A 109 -12.76 -13.51 5.23
C ALA A 109 -11.36 -13.32 4.62
N LYS A 110 -10.33 -13.62 5.41
CA LYS A 110 -8.93 -13.55 4.99
C LYS A 110 -8.44 -14.90 4.50
N ALA A 111 -7.39 -14.88 3.66
CA ALA A 111 -6.70 -16.09 3.25
C ALA A 111 -6.11 -16.84 4.45
N VAL A 112 -6.16 -18.17 4.41
CA VAL A 112 -5.65 -19.04 5.50
C VAL A 112 -4.17 -18.76 5.78
N THR A 113 -3.36 -18.52 4.75
CA THR A 113 -1.94 -18.19 4.89
C THR A 113 -1.74 -16.95 5.77
N LEU A 114 -2.47 -15.88 5.48
CA LEU A 114 -2.43 -14.64 6.26
C LEU A 114 -2.94 -14.87 7.68
N CYS A 115 -4.04 -15.60 7.87
CA CYS A 115 -4.59 -15.90 9.20
C CYS A 115 -3.60 -16.67 10.11
N VAL A 116 -2.83 -17.59 9.53
CA VAL A 116 -1.86 -18.42 10.28
C VAL A 116 -0.61 -17.61 10.64
N GLU A 117 -0.23 -16.66 9.80
CA GLU A 117 0.91 -15.75 10.03
C GLU A 117 0.54 -14.60 10.99
N ASP A 118 -0.62 -13.98 10.81
CA ASP A 118 -1.14 -12.85 11.60
C ASP A 118 -1.44 -13.21 13.07
N GLN A 119 -1.58 -14.50 13.41
CA GLN A 119 -1.87 -14.94 14.78
C GLN A 119 -0.85 -14.40 15.79
N ASP A 120 0.41 -14.24 15.41
CA ASP A 120 1.43 -13.67 16.29
C ASP A 120 1.37 -12.15 16.33
N TYR A 121 1.23 -11.48 15.17
CA TYR A 121 1.23 -10.02 15.10
C TYR A 121 0.00 -9.40 15.76
N MET A 122 -1.21 -9.83 15.39
CA MET A 122 -2.44 -9.33 16.01
C MET A 122 -2.52 -9.72 17.49
N GLY A 123 -1.96 -10.87 17.87
CA GLY A 123 -1.79 -11.27 19.26
C GLY A 123 -0.89 -10.30 20.04
N CYS A 124 0.24 -9.91 19.46
CA CYS A 124 1.14 -8.89 20.01
C CYS A 124 0.45 -7.53 20.15
N ILE A 125 -0.32 -7.08 19.14
CA ILE A 125 -1.07 -5.82 19.21
C ILE A 125 -2.14 -5.87 20.32
N LYS A 126 -2.86 -6.98 20.48
CA LYS A 126 -3.82 -7.15 21.58
C LYS A 126 -3.15 -7.11 22.95
N LYS A 127 -2.04 -7.82 23.13
CA LYS A 127 -1.25 -7.76 24.37
C LYS A 127 -0.76 -6.33 24.66
N LEU A 128 -0.31 -5.62 23.63
CA LEU A 128 0.10 -4.22 23.76
C LEU A 128 -1.06 -3.33 24.20
N GLN A 129 -2.25 -3.52 23.61
CA GLN A 129 -3.46 -2.80 24.00
C GLN A 129 -3.80 -3.07 25.48
N GLU A 130 -3.71 -4.32 25.93
CA GLU A 130 -3.92 -4.66 27.34
C GLU A 130 -2.92 -3.96 28.28
N TYR A 131 -1.66 -3.80 27.88
CA TYR A 131 -0.67 -3.05 28.65
C TYR A 131 -0.98 -1.56 28.68
N ILE A 132 -1.35 -0.98 27.55
CA ILE A 132 -1.75 0.44 27.46
C ILE A 132 -2.97 0.69 28.36
N ASP A 133 -3.98 -0.17 28.30
CA ASP A 133 -5.18 -0.07 29.12
C ASP A 133 -4.87 -0.18 30.62
N LYS A 134 -3.88 -1.01 31.00
CA LYS A 134 -3.40 -1.07 32.40
C LYS A 134 -2.75 0.24 32.82
N VAL A 135 -1.86 0.80 32.00
CA VAL A 135 -1.14 2.05 32.31
C VAL A 135 -2.10 3.24 32.38
N LEU A 136 -3.07 3.32 31.47
CA LEU A 136 -4.09 4.38 31.45
C LEU A 136 -5.08 4.29 32.63
N LYS A 137 -5.28 3.11 33.21
CA LYS A 137 -6.12 2.92 34.41
C LYS A 137 -5.44 3.33 35.72
N PHE A 138 -4.14 3.65 35.70
CA PHE A 138 -3.49 4.32 36.83
C PHE A 138 -3.51 5.83 36.56
N PRO A 139 -4.42 6.59 37.22
CA PRO A 139 -4.33 8.04 37.14
C PRO A 139 -3.00 8.45 37.77
N HIS A 140 -2.26 9.31 37.08
CA HIS A 140 -1.11 10.01 37.66
C HIS A 140 -1.56 10.68 38.96
N VAL A 141 -1.03 10.20 40.09
CA VAL A 141 -1.08 10.86 41.40
C VAL A 141 -0.23 12.12 41.33
#